data_AF-A0A4Y9ST87-F1
#
_entry.id   AF-A0A4Y9ST87-F1
#
_cell.length_a   1.000
_cell.length_b   1.000
_cell.length_c   1.000
_cell.angle_alpha   90.00
_cell.angle_beta   90.00
_cell.angle_gamma   90.00
#
_symmetry.space_group_name_H-M   'P 1'
#
loop_
_entity.id
_entity.type
_entity.pdbx_description
1 polymer ?
#
loop_
_entity_poly.entity_id
_entity_poly.type
_entity_poly.pdbx_seq_one_letter_code
_entity_poly.pdbx_strand_id
1 'polypeptide(L)'
;MTRMTRGQANAALVDGVRTDLAACAEIRALLERQFEAALRHQSALLTELAAELAPLLDAMEARRQQRVTLVRALFGPEGQMGQFIAALAEPVRGKLAADWQQLEDLVRDCKTATIRNGNLLAEQFSVMQRVLHGEEETYAPR
;
A
#
# COMPACT_ATOMS: atom_id res chain seq x y z
N MET A 1 22.06 -23.47 0.61
CA MET A 1 20.99 -22.60 1.16
C MET A 1 20.51 -23.21 2.47
N THR A 2 20.79 -22.56 3.60
CA THR A 2 20.41 -23.05 4.93
C THR A 2 18.88 -23.03 5.03
N ARG A 3 18.26 -24.18 5.30
CA ARG A 3 16.80 -24.32 5.44
C ARG A 3 16.37 -23.48 6.64
N MET A 4 15.49 -22.50 6.44
CA MET A 4 14.99 -21.66 7.53
C MET A 4 14.25 -22.52 8.56
N THR A 5 14.55 -22.32 9.84
CA THR A 5 13.89 -23.05 10.93
C THR A 5 12.48 -22.51 11.19
N ARG A 6 11.64 -23.31 11.86
CA ARG A 6 10.29 -22.87 12.27
C ARG A 6 10.35 -21.63 13.17
N GLY A 7 11.33 -21.54 14.07
CA GLY A 7 11.52 -20.37 14.94
C GLY A 7 11.86 -19.11 14.15
N GLN A 8 12.74 -19.22 13.15
CA GLN A 8 13.07 -18.11 12.24
C GLN A 8 11.87 -17.69 11.40
N ALA A 9 11.04 -18.63 10.94
CA ALA A 9 9.81 -18.34 10.22
C ALA A 9 8.82 -17.53 11.06
N ASN A 10 8.62 -17.95 12.32
CA ASN A 10 7.74 -17.25 13.25
C ASN A 10 8.23 -15.83 13.53
N ALA A 11 9.53 -15.65 13.77
CA ALA A 11 10.13 -14.33 13.99
C ALA A 11 9.95 -13.43 12.75
N ALA A 12 10.26 -13.94 11.56
CA ALA A 12 10.11 -13.21 10.31
C ALA A 12 8.65 -12.78 10.04
N LEU A 13 7.66 -13.60 10.42
CA LEU A 13 6.25 -13.24 10.31
C LEU A 13 5.87 -12.10 11.28
N VAL A 14 6.32 -12.15 12.54
CA VAL A 14 6.06 -11.10 13.53
C VAL A 14 6.72 -9.78 13.11
N ASP A 15 7.99 -9.82 12.73
CA ASP A 15 8.75 -8.64 12.32
C ASP A 15 8.23 -8.07 11.00
N GLY A 16 7.79 -8.94 10.08
CA GLY A 16 7.16 -8.54 8.83
C GLY A 16 5.91 -7.70 9.04
N VAL A 17 5.03 -8.07 9.99
CA VAL A 17 3.81 -7.28 10.30
C VAL A 17 4.17 -5.91 10.85
N ARG A 18 5.17 -5.82 11.74
CA ARG A 18 5.63 -4.53 12.29
C ARG A 18 6.23 -3.63 11.23
N THR A 19 7.01 -4.22 10.32
CA THR A 19 7.62 -3.50 9.19
C THR A 19 6.55 -2.99 8.24
N ASP A 20 5.53 -3.81 7.94
CA ASP A 20 4.40 -3.39 7.11
C ASP A 20 3.59 -2.26 7.76
N LEU A 21 3.36 -2.29 9.08
CA LEU A 21 2.70 -1.18 9.79
C LEU A 21 3.43 0.15 9.60
N ALA A 22 4.75 0.16 9.80
CA ALA A 22 5.57 1.35 9.61
C ALA A 22 5.54 1.83 8.15
N ALA A 23 5.70 0.91 7.19
CA ALA A 23 5.67 1.23 5.77
C ALA A 23 4.30 1.77 5.32
N CYS A 24 3.18 1.20 5.79
CA CYS A 24 1.85 1.71 5.45
C CYS A 24 1.61 3.12 5.99
N ALA A 25 2.12 3.45 7.19
CA ALA A 25 2.04 4.80 7.71
C ALA A 25 2.83 5.81 6.85
N GLU A 26 4.02 5.43 6.40
CA GLU A 26 4.84 6.23 5.49
C GLU A 26 4.18 6.42 4.11
N ILE A 27 3.71 5.32 3.51
CA ILE A 27 2.98 5.35 2.24
C ILE A 27 1.75 6.26 2.34
N ARG A 28 0.97 6.15 3.42
CA ARG A 28 -0.19 7.02 3.64
C ARG A 28 0.22 8.50 3.69
N ALA A 29 1.29 8.85 4.41
CA ALA A 29 1.76 10.23 4.47
C ALA A 29 2.19 10.77 3.10
N LEU A 30 2.85 9.94 2.28
CA LEU A 30 3.22 10.29 0.91
C LEU A 30 2.00 10.44 -0.01
N LEU A 31 0.98 9.59 0.14
CA LEU A 31 -0.27 9.70 -0.60
C LEU A 31 -1.02 10.99 -0.25
N GLU A 32 -1.05 11.43 1.02
CA GLU A 32 -1.64 12.72 1.36
C GLU A 32 -0.83 13.90 0.78
N ARG A 33 0.51 13.83 0.81
CA ARG A 33 1.36 14.84 0.14
C ARG A 33 1.12 14.89 -1.37
N GLN A 34 0.93 13.74 -2.01
CA GLN A 34 0.63 13.66 -3.44
C GLN A 34 -0.71 14.30 -3.77
N PHE A 35 -1.73 14.08 -2.93
CA PHE A 35 -3.03 14.72 -3.09
C PHE A 35 -2.92 16.26 -3.03
N GLU A 36 -2.22 16.78 -2.01
CA GLU A 36 -1.99 18.22 -1.84
C GLU A 36 -1.17 18.83 -2.98
N ALA A 37 -0.17 18.11 -3.49
CA ALA A 37 0.63 18.52 -4.65
C ALA A 37 -0.21 18.55 -5.94
N ALA A 38 -1.09 17.57 -6.12
CA ALA A 38 -2.03 17.54 -7.23
C ALA A 38 -2.98 18.73 -7.19
N LEU A 39 -3.59 19.03 -6.04
CA LEU A 39 -4.47 20.20 -5.89
C LEU A 39 -3.78 21.53 -6.21
N ARG A 40 -2.46 21.62 -5.98
CA ARG A 40 -1.65 22.82 -6.27
C ARG A 40 -0.94 22.79 -7.62
N HIS A 41 -1.22 21.78 -8.45
CA HIS A 41 -0.61 21.58 -9.77
C HIS A 41 0.94 21.54 -9.73
N GLN A 42 1.51 20.95 -8.68
CA GLN A 42 2.96 20.90 -8.45
C GLN A 42 3.60 19.69 -9.15
N SER A 43 3.67 19.73 -10.48
CA SER A 43 4.11 18.59 -11.30
C SER A 43 5.50 18.03 -10.95
N ALA A 44 6.47 18.90 -10.60
CA ALA A 44 7.80 18.45 -10.19
C ALA A 44 7.75 17.63 -8.89
N LEU A 45 7.01 18.13 -7.88
CA LEU A 45 6.82 17.42 -6.61
C LEU A 45 6.05 16.10 -6.80
N LEU A 46 5.08 16.07 -7.73
CA LEU A 46 4.38 14.82 -8.06
C LEU A 46 5.33 13.74 -8.60
N THR A 47 6.33 14.12 -9.43
CA THR A 47 7.35 13.20 -9.92
C THR A 47 8.27 12.71 -8.79
N GLU A 48 8.70 13.60 -7.90
CA GLU A 48 9.50 13.24 -6.72
C GLU A 48 8.76 12.26 -5.81
N LEU A 49 7.51 12.57 -5.46
CA LEU A 49 6.67 11.72 -4.62
C LEU A 49 6.40 10.36 -5.26
N ALA A 50 6.24 10.28 -6.58
CA ALA A 50 6.10 9.00 -7.27
C ALA A 50 7.37 8.15 -7.17
N ALA A 51 8.55 8.77 -7.27
CA ALA A 51 9.84 8.10 -7.11
C ALA A 51 10.09 7.63 -5.66
N GLU A 52 9.56 8.34 -4.66
CA GLU A 52 9.57 7.92 -3.25
C GLU A 52 8.57 6.76 -3.00
N LEU A 53 7.36 6.84 -3.56
CA LEU A 53 6.28 5.85 -3.35
C LEU A 53 6.57 4.49 -3.98
N ALA A 54 7.09 4.47 -5.20
CA ALA A 54 7.29 3.23 -5.98
C ALA A 54 8.09 2.14 -5.21
N PRO A 55 9.30 2.40 -4.69
CA PRO A 55 10.08 1.39 -3.98
C PRO A 55 9.40 0.91 -2.68
N LEU A 56 8.63 1.77 -2.01
CA LEU A 56 7.89 1.40 -0.79
C LEU A 56 6.75 0.41 -1.10
N LEU A 57 6.02 0.65 -2.19
CA LEU A 57 4.96 -0.23 -2.66
C LEU A 57 5.51 -1.58 -3.11
N ASP A 58 6.62 -1.59 -3.86
CA ASP A 58 7.30 -2.82 -4.29
C ASP A 58 7.79 -3.63 -3.09
N ALA A 59 8.40 -2.97 -2.10
CA ALA A 59 8.86 -3.63 -0.88
C ALA A 59 7.68 -4.19 -0.06
N MET A 60 6.54 -3.49 -0.02
CA MET A 60 5.34 -3.98 0.66
C MET A 60 4.76 -5.22 -0.03
N GLU A 61 4.73 -5.25 -1.36
CA GLU A 61 4.28 -6.42 -2.11
C GLU A 61 5.23 -7.62 -1.91
N ALA A 62 6.54 -7.40 -1.93
CA ALA A 62 7.52 -8.45 -1.64
C ALA A 62 7.33 -9.05 -0.23
N ARG A 63 7.11 -8.20 0.78
CA ARG A 63 6.83 -8.65 2.16
C ARG A 63 5.50 -9.40 2.26
N ARG A 64 4.47 -8.98 1.52
CA ARG A 64 3.20 -9.71 1.41
C ARG A 64 3.41 -11.11 0.85
N GLN A 65 4.16 -11.24 -0.24
CA GLN A 65 4.46 -12.54 -0.87
C GLN A 65 5.29 -13.45 0.05
N GLN A 66 6.28 -12.88 0.72
CA GLN A 66 7.06 -13.61 1.73
C GLN A 66 6.16 -14.10 2.86
N ARG A 67 5.31 -13.25 3.43
CA ARG A 67 4.36 -13.61 4.49
C ARG A 67 3.44 -14.76 4.07
N VAL A 68 2.84 -14.68 2.89
CA VAL A 68 1.98 -15.75 2.35
C VAL A 68 2.77 -17.05 2.21
N THR A 69 3.98 -17.00 1.66
CA THR A 69 4.86 -18.17 1.53
C THR A 69 5.17 -18.81 2.87
N LEU A 70 5.51 -18.01 3.87
CA LEU A 70 5.88 -18.47 5.21
C LEU A 70 4.70 -19.10 5.95
N VAL A 71 3.54 -18.45 5.95
CA VAL A 71 2.35 -19.00 6.60
C VAL A 71 1.95 -20.32 5.92
N ARG A 72 1.99 -20.39 4.60
CA ARG A 72 1.68 -21.63 3.88
C ARG A 72 2.67 -22.76 4.17
N ALA A 73 3.95 -22.43 4.32
CA ALA A 73 4.94 -23.41 4.73
C ALA A 73 4.70 -23.94 6.17
N LEU A 74 4.09 -23.14 7.04
CA LEU A 74 3.85 -23.49 8.45
C LEU A 74 2.52 -24.21 8.70
N PHE A 75 1.48 -23.91 7.90
CA PHE A 75 0.10 -24.35 8.12
C PHE A 75 -0.53 -25.07 6.93
N GLY A 76 0.22 -25.27 5.84
CA GLY A 76 -0.25 -25.92 4.60
C GLY A 76 -0.69 -24.92 3.52
N PRO A 77 -1.10 -25.40 2.33
CA PRO A 77 -1.37 -24.55 1.16
C PRO A 77 -2.40 -23.42 1.39
N GLU A 78 -3.37 -23.66 2.28
CA GLU A 78 -4.41 -22.70 2.67
C GLU A 78 -4.09 -21.96 3.98
N GLY A 79 -2.82 -21.97 4.39
CA GLY A 79 -2.34 -21.31 5.59
C GLY A 79 -2.64 -19.81 5.59
N GLN A 80 -3.23 -19.30 6.67
CA GLN A 80 -3.59 -17.88 6.83
C GLN A 80 -2.98 -17.26 8.09
N MET A 81 -2.76 -15.94 8.07
CA MET A 81 -2.20 -15.22 9.22
C MET A 81 -3.03 -15.39 10.50
N GLY A 82 -4.36 -15.50 10.39
CA GLY A 82 -5.22 -15.79 11.54
C GLY A 82 -4.88 -17.12 12.23
N GLN A 83 -4.53 -18.17 11.47
CA GLN A 83 -4.09 -19.46 12.03
C GLN A 83 -2.73 -19.34 12.69
N PHE A 84 -1.81 -18.60 12.07
CA PHE A 84 -0.51 -18.30 12.67
C PHE A 84 -0.67 -17.57 14.00
N ILE A 85 -1.45 -16.49 14.03
CA ILE A 85 -1.71 -15.69 15.23
C ILE A 85 -2.34 -16.57 16.32
N ALA A 86 -3.39 -17.33 16.00
CA ALA A 86 -4.07 -18.20 16.96
C ALA A 86 -3.15 -19.26 17.60
N ALA A 87 -2.13 -19.72 16.86
CA ALA A 87 -1.15 -20.69 17.34
C ALA A 87 -0.07 -20.11 18.28
N LEU A 88 0.02 -18.78 18.43
CA LEU A 88 0.96 -18.13 19.35
C LEU A 88 0.47 -18.23 20.81
N ALA A 89 1.37 -18.09 21.76
CA ALA A 89 1.03 -17.95 23.19
C ALA A 89 0.80 -16.48 23.55
N GLU A 90 0.06 -16.23 24.64
CA GLU A 90 0.02 -14.88 25.23
C GLU A 90 1.36 -14.51 25.86
N PRO A 91 1.72 -13.21 25.91
CA PRO A 91 0.97 -12.04 25.43
C PRO A 91 1.19 -11.71 23.94
N VAL A 92 2.00 -12.51 23.24
CA VAL A 92 2.39 -12.22 21.85
C VAL A 92 1.21 -12.33 20.90
N ARG A 93 0.32 -13.31 21.12
CA ARG A 93 -0.92 -13.47 20.36
C ARG A 93 -1.77 -12.20 20.37
N GLY A 94 -2.12 -11.69 21.56
CA GLY A 94 -2.96 -10.49 21.68
C GLY A 94 -2.35 -9.27 20.99
N LYS A 95 -1.05 -9.04 21.18
CA LYS A 95 -0.35 -7.95 20.51
C LYS A 95 -0.35 -8.11 18.99
N LEU A 96 0.00 -9.28 18.47
CA LEU A 96 0.07 -9.49 17.02
C LEU A 96 -1.31 -9.44 16.36
N ALA A 97 -2.36 -9.89 17.06
CA ALA A 97 -3.74 -9.76 16.57
C ALA A 97 -4.14 -8.29 16.39
N ALA A 98 -3.81 -7.43 17.36
CA ALA A 98 -4.04 -5.99 17.27
C ALA A 98 -3.21 -5.34 16.15
N ASP A 99 -1.92 -5.67 16.08
CA ASP A 99 -1.02 -5.17 15.03
C ASP A 99 -1.51 -5.61 13.63
N TRP A 100 -2.03 -6.84 13.50
CA TRP A 100 -2.59 -7.36 12.25
C TRP A 100 -3.87 -6.63 11.83
N GLN A 101 -4.81 -6.43 12.76
CA GLN A 101 -6.04 -5.69 12.49
C GLN A 101 -5.72 -4.26 12.05
N GLN A 102 -4.82 -3.58 12.75
CA GLN A 102 -4.37 -2.23 12.39
C GLN A 102 -3.74 -2.19 11.00
N LEU A 103 -2.94 -3.21 10.66
CA LEU A 103 -2.33 -3.29 9.33
C LEU A 103 -3.39 -3.41 8.24
N GLU A 104 -4.40 -4.26 8.43
CA GLU A 104 -5.46 -4.38 7.43
C GLU A 104 -6.22 -3.07 7.21
N ASP A 105 -6.48 -2.31 8.29
CA ASP A 105 -7.14 -1.01 8.21
C ASP A 105 -6.26 0.02 7.49
N LEU A 106 -4.97 0.08 7.81
CA LEU A 106 -4.03 0.97 7.11
C LEU A 106 -3.87 0.62 5.63
N VAL A 107 -3.88 -0.65 5.25
CA VAL A 107 -3.84 -1.08 3.84
C VAL A 107 -5.11 -0.64 3.10
N ARG A 108 -6.29 -0.74 3.75
CA ARG A 108 -7.56 -0.24 3.19
C ARG A 108 -7.52 1.28 3.00
N ASP A 109 -6.99 2.01 3.96
CA ASP A 109 -6.80 3.47 3.88
C ASP A 109 -5.86 3.84 2.72
N CYS A 110 -4.69 3.20 2.62
CA CYS A 110 -3.74 3.44 1.54
C CYS A 110 -4.39 3.17 0.17
N LYS A 111 -5.14 2.07 0.03
CA LYS A 111 -5.84 1.76 -1.23
C LYS A 111 -6.85 2.85 -1.60
N THR A 112 -7.60 3.34 -0.61
CA THR A 112 -8.59 4.41 -0.82
C THR A 112 -7.90 5.70 -1.25
N ALA A 113 -6.81 6.09 -0.59
CA ALA A 113 -6.02 7.27 -0.94
C ALA A 113 -5.38 7.15 -2.34
N THR A 114 -4.83 5.99 -2.71
CA THR A 114 -4.29 5.74 -4.06
C THR A 114 -5.35 5.92 -5.14
N ILE A 115 -6.56 5.37 -4.95
CA ILE A 115 -7.66 5.51 -5.91
C ILE A 115 -8.10 6.98 -6.01
N ARG A 116 -8.28 7.65 -4.87
CA ARG A 116 -8.64 9.08 -4.81
C ARG A 116 -7.65 9.93 -5.60
N ASN A 117 -6.34 9.73 -5.36
CA ASN A 117 -5.29 10.50 -6.02
C ASN A 117 -5.23 10.20 -7.52
N GLY A 118 -5.35 8.94 -7.92
CA GLY A 118 -5.38 8.54 -9.32
C GLY A 118 -6.53 9.19 -10.09
N ASN A 119 -7.73 9.21 -9.51
CA ASN A 119 -8.89 9.88 -10.09
C ASN A 119 -8.64 11.39 -10.25
N LEU A 120 -8.15 12.06 -9.20
CA LEU A 120 -7.84 13.50 -9.24
C LEU A 120 -6.84 13.84 -10.36
N LEU A 121 -5.77 13.05 -10.50
CA LEU A 121 -4.76 13.28 -11.54
C LEU A 121 -5.33 13.09 -12.95
N ALA A 122 -6.16 12.07 -13.15
CA ALA A 122 -6.82 11.82 -14.44
C ALA A 122 -7.79 12.94 -14.82
N GLU A 123 -8.57 13.44 -13.85
CA GLU A 123 -9.46 14.59 -14.03
C GLU A 123 -8.69 15.85 -14.41
N GLN A 124 -7.61 16.17 -13.69
CA GLN A 124 -6.78 17.34 -14.00
C GLN A 124 -6.14 17.26 -15.38
N PHE A 125 -5.65 16.07 -15.77
CA PHE A 125 -5.12 15.86 -17.11
C PHE A 125 -6.19 16.14 -18.18
N SER A 126 -7.41 15.63 -17.98
CA SER A 126 -8.54 15.80 -18.91
C SER A 126 -8.95 17.26 -19.05
N VAL A 127 -8.98 18.01 -17.95
CA VAL A 127 -9.24 19.47 -17.95
C VAL A 127 -8.15 20.22 -18.71
N MET A 128 -6.88 19.92 -18.45
CA MET A 128 -5.76 20.56 -19.14
C MET A 128 -5.77 20.27 -20.64
N GLN A 129 -6.07 19.03 -21.06
CA GLN A 129 -6.20 18.68 -22.48
C GLN A 129 -7.26 19.53 -23.18
N ARG A 130 -8.41 19.74 -22.54
CA ARG A 130 -9.49 20.55 -23.09
C ARG A 130 -9.15 22.04 -23.17
N VAL A 131 -8.45 22.57 -22.17
CA VAL A 131 -7.96 23.96 -22.20
C VAL A 131 -6.94 24.17 -23.32
N LEU A 132 -6.03 23.21 -23.52
CA LEU A 132 -4.95 23.31 -24.51
C LEU A 132 -5.42 23.11 -25.96
N HIS A 133 -6.42 22.26 -26.18
CA HIS A 133 -6.88 21.90 -27.53
C HIS A 133 -8.23 22.53 -27.90
N GLY A 134 -8.88 23.23 -26.96
CA GLY A 134 -10.22 23.78 -27.12
C GLY A 134 -11.32 22.72 -27.02
N GLU A 135 -12.55 23.15 -26.73
CA GLU A 135 -13.73 22.37 -27.08
C GLU A 135 -13.95 22.57 -28.58
N GLU A 136 -14.06 21.50 -29.38
CA GLU A 136 -14.58 21.59 -30.75
C GLU A 136 -16.08 21.95 -30.72
N GLU A 137 -16.43 23.11 -30.16
CA GLU A 137 -17.72 23.73 -30.40
C GLU A 137 -17.68 24.28 -31.83
N THR A 138 -18.02 23.40 -32.75
CA THR A 138 -18.34 23.77 -34.13
C THR A 138 -19.57 24.67 -34.08
N TYR A 139 -19.35 25.99 -33.98
CA TYR A 139 -20.40 26.99 -34.17
C TYR A 139 -20.89 26.91 -35.61
N ALA A 140 -22.10 26.38 -35.81
CA ALA A 140 -22.82 26.47 -37.07
C ALA A 140 -23.89 27.57 -36.96
N PRO A 141 -23.62 28.81 -37.42
CA PRO A 141 -24.68 29.81 -37.57
C PRO A 141 -25.60 29.41 -38.72
N ARG A 142 -26.90 29.61 -38.49
CA ARG A 142 -27.97 29.43 -39.49
C ARG A 142 -27.97 30.57 -40.50
#